data_AF-A0A7S3SC16-F1
#
_entry.id   AF-A0A7S3SC16-F1
#
_cell.length_a   1.000
_cell.length_b   1.000
_cell.length_c   1.000
_cell.angle_alpha   90.00
_cell.angle_beta   90.00
_cell.angle_gamma   90.00
#
_symmetry.space_group_name_H-M   'P 1'
#
loop_
_entity.id
_entity.type
_entity.pdbx_description
1 polymer ?
#
loop_
_entity_poly.entity_id
_entity_poly.type
_entity_poly.pdbx_seq_one_letter_code
_entity_poly.pdbx_strand_id
1 'polypeptide(L)'
;VTGGIIGTVRFHFDMWGTGVNGAVRMEETGEKGRVHISSSTYELLKTYVNCTPNLRREDIPPADVEVGIQGTYWVSPGGADDRGSCDLNDVSASAGARALRALLEGGGGDQPQRGGMRSLP
;
A
#
# COMPACT_ATOMS: atom_id res chain seq x y z
N VAL A 1 24.86 6.02 11.63
CA VAL A 1 23.65 6.52 12.35
C VAL A 1 24.04 6.72 13.80
N THR A 2 23.63 7.82 14.40
CA THR A 2 23.92 8.15 15.80
C THR A 2 22.60 8.39 16.52
N GLY A 3 22.35 7.68 17.62
CA GLY A 3 21.13 7.83 18.42
C GLY A 3 21.44 8.40 19.80
N GLY A 4 20.48 9.12 20.39
CA GLY A 4 20.62 9.71 21.72
C GLY A 4 19.28 9.85 22.44
N ILE A 5 19.36 10.00 23.76
CA ILE A 5 18.22 10.31 24.61
C ILE A 5 18.25 11.81 24.90
N ILE A 6 17.17 12.53 24.62
CA ILE A 6 16.98 13.93 24.97
C ILE A 6 15.97 14.03 26.11
N GLY A 7 16.30 14.87 27.10
CA GLY A 7 15.43 15.23 28.22
C GLY A 7 15.79 14.51 29.53
N THR A 8 15.45 15.13 30.65
CA THR A 8 15.72 14.62 32.01
C THR A 8 14.46 14.13 32.73
N VAL A 9 13.28 14.58 32.32
CA VAL A 9 11.98 14.22 32.96
C VAL A 9 11.05 13.46 32.02
N ARG A 10 11.12 13.73 30.71
CA ARG A 10 10.51 12.92 29.66
C ARG A 10 11.57 12.59 28.64
N PHE A 11 12.00 11.34 28.64
CA PHE A 11 13.03 10.85 27.75
C PHE A 11 12.44 10.64 26.35
N HIS A 12 13.01 11.31 25.37
CA HIS A 12 12.72 11.06 23.96
C HIS A 12 13.97 10.45 23.32
N PHE A 13 13.81 9.35 22.60
CA PHE A 13 14.88 8.79 21.79
C PHE A 13 14.74 9.30 20.37
N ASP A 14 15.82 9.85 19.83
CA ASP A 14 15.84 10.32 18.45
C ASP A 14 17.18 9.94 17.80
N MET A 15 17.15 9.78 16.48
CA MET A 15 18.27 9.34 15.67
C MET A 15 18.61 10.41 14.64
N TRP A 16 19.89 10.78 14.57
CA TRP A 16 20.38 11.73 13.58
C TRP A 16 21.55 11.13 12.80
N GLY A 17 21.70 11.61 11.57
CA GLY A 17 22.83 11.26 10.74
C GLY A 17 22.49 11.29 9.25
N THR A 18 23.54 11.18 8.45
CA THR A 18 23.46 11.26 7.00
C THR A 18 22.53 10.21 6.38
N GLY A 19 22.51 8.99 6.92
CA GLY A 19 21.57 7.95 6.48
C GLY A 19 20.10 8.28 6.76
N VAL A 20 19.80 9.02 7.84
CA VAL A 20 18.43 9.47 8.17
C VAL A 20 18.00 10.57 7.19
N ASN A 21 18.90 11.51 6.89
CA ASN A 21 18.64 12.55 5.90
C ASN A 21 18.37 11.95 4.51
N GLY A 22 19.15 10.95 4.10
CA GLY A 22 18.92 10.25 2.84
C GLY A 22 17.57 9.53 2.80
N ALA A 23 17.14 8.91 3.90
CA ALA A 23 15.84 8.26 4.01
C ALA A 23 14.67 9.26 3.91
N VAL A 24 14.78 10.42 4.56
CA VAL A 24 13.79 11.51 4.45
C VAL A 24 13.64 11.96 2.99
N ARG A 25 14.75 12.08 2.28
CA ARG A 25 14.72 12.51 0.87
C ARG A 25 14.15 11.43 -0.06
N MET A 26 14.34 10.15 0.28
CA MET A 26 13.66 9.05 -0.40
C MET A 26 12.15 9.06 -0.15
N GLU A 27 11.69 9.53 1.01
CA GLU A 27 10.26 9.71 1.29
C GLU A 27 9.68 10.88 0.49
N GLU A 28 10.39 12.02 0.44
CA GLU A 28 9.97 13.22 -0.30
C GLU A 28 9.80 12.96 -1.81
N THR A 29 10.69 12.14 -2.38
CA THR A 29 10.64 11.73 -3.79
C THR A 29 9.75 10.51 -4.03
N GLY A 30 9.16 9.97 -2.96
CA GLY A 30 8.25 8.83 -2.94
C GLY A 30 6.95 9.06 -3.70
N GLU A 31 6.43 8.04 -4.38
CA GLU A 31 5.06 8.05 -4.91
C GLU A 31 4.12 7.22 -4.03
N LYS A 32 2.90 7.71 -3.81
CA LYS A 32 1.89 7.02 -3.00
C LYS A 32 1.56 5.64 -3.58
N GLY A 33 1.44 4.65 -2.70
CA GLY A 33 1.07 3.28 -3.08
C GLY A 33 2.25 2.44 -3.61
N ARG A 34 3.49 2.97 -3.59
CA ARG A 34 4.69 2.20 -3.90
C ARG A 34 5.77 2.43 -2.84
N VAL A 35 6.60 1.41 -2.62
CA VAL A 35 7.72 1.52 -1.68
C VAL A 35 8.96 1.93 -2.46
N HIS A 36 9.60 3.02 -2.01
CA HIS A 36 10.85 3.53 -2.56
C HIS A 36 12.03 2.85 -1.86
N ILE A 37 12.92 2.20 -2.61
CA ILE A 37 14.07 1.48 -2.05
C ILE A 37 15.40 1.90 -2.71
N SER A 38 16.49 1.83 -1.95
CA SER A 38 17.86 2.06 -2.42
C SER A 38 18.43 0.82 -3.11
N SER A 39 19.51 0.95 -3.91
CA SER A 39 20.19 -0.22 -4.50
C SER A 39 20.68 -1.22 -3.46
N SER A 40 21.21 -0.75 -2.33
CA SER A 40 21.65 -1.63 -1.24
C SER A 40 20.53 -2.53 -0.72
N THR A 41 19.30 -2.01 -0.67
CA THR A 41 18.12 -2.75 -0.25
C THR A 41 17.61 -3.65 -1.38
N TYR A 42 17.67 -3.18 -2.63
CA TYR A 42 17.31 -3.96 -3.81
C TYR A 42 18.15 -5.24 -3.96
N GLU A 43 19.45 -5.19 -3.70
CA GLU A 43 20.33 -6.37 -3.77
C GLU A 43 19.87 -7.52 -2.85
N LEU A 44 19.29 -7.17 -1.70
CA LEU A 44 18.75 -8.13 -0.72
C LEU A 44 17.35 -8.61 -1.10
N LEU A 45 16.55 -7.75 -1.73
CA LEU A 45 15.13 -8.01 -2.02
C LEU A 45 14.84 -8.55 -3.42
N LYS A 46 15.82 -8.51 -4.35
CA LYS A 46 15.65 -8.94 -5.76
C LYS A 46 15.10 -10.35 -5.97
N THR A 47 15.22 -11.23 -4.97
CA THR A 47 14.72 -12.62 -5.03
C THR A 47 13.26 -12.75 -4.60
N TYR A 48 12.74 -11.79 -3.82
CA TYR A 48 11.43 -11.90 -3.18
C TYR A 48 10.37 -10.99 -3.79
N VAL A 49 10.78 -9.85 -4.37
CA VAL A 49 9.86 -8.84 -4.89
C VAL A 49 10.30 -8.35 -6.25
N ASN A 50 9.31 -8.00 -7.08
CA ASN A 50 9.57 -7.41 -8.39
C ASN A 50 9.79 -5.91 -8.25
N CYS A 51 10.99 -5.44 -8.58
CA CYS A 51 11.35 -4.03 -8.46
C CYS A 51 11.57 -3.40 -9.84
N THR A 52 11.10 -2.17 -10.01
CA THR A 52 11.29 -1.36 -11.22
C THR A 52 12.30 -0.26 -10.93
N PRO A 53 13.36 -0.07 -11.74
CA PRO A 53 14.34 1.00 -11.49
C PRO A 53 13.72 2.38 -11.66
N ASN A 54 14.06 3.31 -10.75
CA ASN A 54 13.71 4.72 -10.89
C ASN A 54 14.80 5.40 -11.74
N LEU A 55 14.44 5.86 -12.93
CA LEU A 55 15.38 6.48 -13.89
C LEU A 55 15.57 7.99 -13.66
N ARG A 56 14.98 8.53 -12.59
CA ARG A 56 15.10 9.95 -12.23
C ARG A 56 16.44 10.18 -11.55
N ARG A 57 17.34 10.84 -12.29
CA ARG A 57 18.74 11.04 -11.88
C ARG A 57 18.90 12.23 -10.91
N GLU A 58 17.90 13.10 -10.81
CA GLU A 58 17.92 14.30 -9.96
C GLU A 58 17.52 14.05 -8.49
N ASP A 59 16.96 12.88 -8.18
CA ASP A 59 16.38 12.60 -6.86
C ASP A 59 17.45 12.50 -5.75
N ILE A 60 18.71 12.21 -6.10
CA ILE A 60 19.79 11.93 -5.16
C ILE A 60 20.96 12.92 -5.36
N PRO A 61 21.22 13.84 -4.41
CA PRO A 61 22.33 14.77 -4.43
C PRO A 61 23.63 14.03 -4.15
N PRO A 62 24.77 14.62 -4.51
CA PRO A 62 26.08 14.00 -4.35
C PRO A 62 26.38 13.57 -2.90
N ALA A 63 25.85 14.30 -1.91
CA ALA A 63 26.05 14.00 -0.49
C ALA A 63 25.43 12.66 -0.06
N ASP A 64 24.31 12.25 -0.65
CA ASP A 64 23.66 10.97 -0.31
C ASP A 64 24.35 9.79 -1.01
N VAL A 65 24.99 10.05 -2.15
CA VAL A 65 25.82 9.06 -2.88
C VAL A 65 27.07 8.70 -2.06
N GLU A 66 27.67 9.67 -1.38
CA GLU A 66 28.80 9.47 -0.47
C GLU A 66 28.45 8.59 0.74
N VAL A 67 27.16 8.59 1.11
CA VAL A 67 26.61 7.84 2.24
C VAL A 67 26.16 6.42 1.83
N GLY A 68 26.25 6.10 0.53
CA GLY A 68 25.96 4.77 -0.02
C GLY A 68 24.56 4.63 -0.64
N ILE A 69 23.80 5.70 -0.78
CA ILE A 69 22.53 5.68 -1.52
C ILE A 69 22.87 5.84 -3.01
N GLN A 70 23.06 4.71 -3.68
CA GLN A 70 23.34 4.66 -5.11
C GLN A 70 22.12 4.10 -5.82
N GLY A 71 21.46 4.87 -6.68
CA GLY A 71 20.30 4.41 -7.45
C GLY A 71 19.07 4.02 -6.61
N THR A 72 17.89 4.25 -7.16
CA THR A 72 16.63 3.95 -6.49
C THR A 72 15.73 3.07 -7.33
N TYR A 73 14.87 2.32 -6.66
CA TYR A 73 13.95 1.37 -7.28
C TYR A 73 12.58 1.49 -6.60
N TRP A 74 11.54 1.18 -7.35
CA TRP A 74 10.17 1.05 -6.88
C TRP A 74 9.82 -0.41 -6.71
N VAL A 75 9.35 -0.79 -5.53
CA VAL A 75 8.75 -2.11 -5.34
C VAL A 75 7.35 -2.06 -5.92
N SER A 76 7.09 -2.90 -6.93
CA SER A 76 5.74 -3.14 -7.37
C SER A 76 5.10 -4.12 -6.37
N PRO A 77 3.88 -3.87 -5.87
CA PRO A 77 3.14 -4.91 -5.18
C PRO A 77 2.98 -6.06 -6.17
N GLY A 78 3.72 -7.15 -5.93
CA GLY A 78 3.51 -8.38 -6.67
C GLY A 78 2.08 -8.83 -6.38
N GLY A 79 1.35 -9.29 -7.40
CA GLY A 79 -0.01 -9.80 -7.27
C GLY A 79 -0.10 -11.04 -6.39
N ALA A 80 0.10 -10.87 -5.09
CA ALA A 80 -0.28 -11.77 -4.01
C ALA A 80 -1.26 -10.96 -3.15
N ASP A 81 -2.53 -11.17 -3.49
CA ASP A 81 -3.76 -10.80 -2.79
C ASP A 81 -3.87 -9.41 -2.14
N ASP A 82 -4.62 -8.54 -2.82
CA ASP A 82 -5.41 -7.41 -2.30
C ASP A 82 -6.46 -7.84 -1.25
N ARG A 83 -6.07 -8.61 -0.24
CA ARG A 83 -6.87 -8.87 0.96
C ARG A 83 -6.31 -8.06 2.12
N GLY A 84 -6.61 -6.77 2.06
CA GLY A 84 -6.57 -5.92 3.24
C GLY A 84 -5.67 -4.71 3.10
N SER A 85 -6.03 -3.78 2.20
CA SER A 85 -6.10 -2.40 2.70
C SER A 85 -7.10 -2.45 3.84
N CYS A 86 -6.63 -2.43 5.08
CA CYS A 86 -7.48 -2.13 6.22
C CYS A 86 -7.81 -0.64 6.15
N ASP A 87 -8.59 -0.25 5.14
CA ASP A 87 -9.38 0.95 5.20
C ASP A 87 -10.36 0.74 6.33
N LEU A 88 -10.13 1.44 7.44
CA LEU A 88 -10.90 1.39 8.68
C LEU A 88 -12.38 1.75 8.50
N ASN A 89 -12.83 2.03 7.28
CA ASN A 89 -14.19 2.41 6.90
C ASN A 89 -14.96 1.35 6.09
N ASP A 90 -14.37 0.19 5.77
CA ASP A 90 -15.02 -0.82 4.91
C ASP A 90 -15.68 -1.99 5.67
N VAL A 91 -16.22 -1.75 6.87
CA VAL A 91 -17.12 -2.72 7.56
C VAL A 91 -18.41 -2.98 6.76
N SER A 92 -18.75 -2.11 5.80
CA SER A 92 -19.95 -2.23 4.96
C SER A 92 -19.85 -3.30 3.86
N ALA A 93 -18.64 -3.72 3.46
CA ALA A 93 -18.43 -4.62 2.32
C ALA A 93 -18.20 -6.11 2.70
N SER A 94 -18.31 -6.46 3.99
CA SER A 94 -18.15 -7.85 4.41
C SER A 94 -19.22 -8.75 3.77
N ALA A 95 -18.80 -9.89 3.23
CA ALA A 95 -19.70 -10.87 2.59
C ALA A 95 -20.85 -11.34 3.52
N GLY A 96 -20.67 -11.22 4.84
CA GLY A 96 -21.70 -11.49 5.84
C GLY A 96 -22.85 -10.48 5.86
N ALA A 97 -22.60 -9.20 5.61
CA ALA A 97 -23.63 -8.16 5.61
C ALA A 97 -24.58 -8.27 4.40
N ARG A 98 -24.03 -8.69 3.23
CA ARG A 98 -24.84 -8.93 2.02
C ARG A 98 -25.74 -10.17 2.15
N ALA A 99 -25.26 -11.23 2.83
CA ALA A 99 -26.04 -12.44 3.05
C ALA A 99 -27.24 -12.18 4.00
N LEU A 100 -27.05 -11.35 5.04
CA LEU A 100 -28.13 -11.02 5.98
C LEU A 100 -29.22 -10.13 5.34
N ARG A 101 -28.85 -9.23 4.42
CA ARG A 101 -29.82 -8.41 3.67
C ARG A 101 -30.67 -9.23 2.71
N ALA A 102 -30.06 -10.19 2.02
CA ALA A 102 -30.78 -11.10 1.12
C ALA A 102 -31.79 -12.01 1.86
N LEU A 103 -31.50 -12.35 3.13
CA LEU A 103 -32.40 -13.14 3.97
C LEU A 103 -33.57 -12.32 4.54
N LEU A 104 -33.38 -11.03 4.79
CA LEU A 104 -34.43 -10.14 5.30
C LEU A 104 -35.36 -9.62 4.19
N GLU A 105 -34.89 -9.53 2.94
CA GLU A 105 -35.71 -9.10 1.79
C GLU A 105 -36.45 -10.27 1.09
N GLY A 106 -36.33 -11.51 1.60
CA GLY A 106 -36.84 -12.74 0.96
C GLY A 106 -38.21 -13.27 1.41
N GLY A 107 -39.01 -12.52 2.17
CA GLY A 107 -40.29 -13.02 2.72
C GLY A 107 -41.49 -12.13 2.45
N GLY A 108 -42.25 -12.39 1.37
CA GLY A 108 -43.59 -11.82 1.19
C GLY A 108 -44.29 -12.06 -0.16
N GLY A 109 -45.18 -13.08 -0.22
CA GLY A 109 -46.40 -13.22 -1.06
C GLY A 109 -46.26 -13.26 -2.60
N ASP A 110 -46.55 -14.35 -3.33
CA ASP A 110 -47.89 -14.93 -3.64
C ASP A 110 -48.89 -13.86 -4.14
N GLN A 111 -49.43 -13.83 -5.38
CA GLN A 111 -50.07 -14.87 -6.19
C GLN A 111 -50.12 -14.60 -7.72
N PRO A 112 -50.48 -15.61 -8.55
CA PRO A 112 -50.56 -15.57 -10.02
C PRO A 112 -51.96 -15.15 -10.54
N GLN A 113 -52.11 -14.89 -11.86
CA GLN A 113 -53.14 -15.48 -12.78
C GLN A 113 -53.11 -14.87 -14.21
N ARG A 114 -53.20 -15.79 -15.18
CA ARG A 114 -53.90 -15.74 -16.50
C ARG A 114 -53.33 -14.93 -17.68
N GLY A 115 -52.70 -15.68 -18.60
CA GLY A 115 -53.33 -16.07 -19.88
C GLY A 115 -53.37 -15.05 -21.02
N GLY A 116 -52.81 -15.44 -22.18
CA GLY A 116 -52.99 -14.75 -23.46
C GLY A 116 -51.84 -15.02 -24.43
N MET A 117 -51.75 -16.24 -24.99
CA MET A 117 -52.10 -16.56 -26.39
C MET A 117 -51.05 -16.13 -27.44
N ARG A 118 -50.59 -17.14 -28.16
CA ARG A 118 -49.66 -17.14 -29.29
C ARG A 118 -50.12 -16.21 -30.42
N SER A 119 -49.15 -15.63 -31.13
CA SER A 119 -49.01 -15.82 -32.59
C SER A 119 -47.70 -15.24 -33.12
N LEU A 120 -46.95 -16.09 -33.84
CA LEU A 120 -45.96 -15.75 -34.87
C LEU A 120 -46.68 -15.04 -36.05
N PRO A 121 -45.99 -14.22 -36.86
CA PRO A 121 -45.08 -14.70 -37.90
C PRO A 121 -43.66 -14.12 -37.82
#